data_AF-D3PHF0-F1
#
_entry.id   AF-D3PHF0-F1
#
_cell.length_a   1.000
_cell.length_b   1.000
_cell.length_c   1.000
_cell.angle_alpha   90.00
_cell.angle_beta   90.00
_cell.angle_gamma   90.00
#
_symmetry.space_group_name_H-M   'P 1'
#
loop_
_entity.id
_entity.type
_entity.pdbx_description
1 polymer ?
#
loop_
_entity_poly.entity_id
_entity_poly.type
_entity_poly.pdbx_seq_one_letter_code
_entity_poly.pdbx_strand_id
1 'polypeptide(L)'
;MGLFGGSSGSDSKSSGDTLDLSDGWDSSDSKLSNSSFSGMEDFGDSSMDIQTFVQTEQQRQQIMEQVHKLNDVCWKMCVTSVSSSLGSRTESCLTNCTERFVDTTLLITQRFAQLASKMQGN
;
A
#
# COMPACT_ATOMS: atom_id res chain seq x y z
N MET A 1 35.70 31.67 35.60
CA MET A 1 34.72 30.56 35.59
C MET A 1 33.73 30.86 34.47
N GLY A 2 33.96 30.38 33.23
CA GLY A 2 33.27 29.24 32.58
C GLY A 2 32.16 29.74 31.65
N LEU A 3 31.79 29.19 30.48
CA LEU A 3 32.22 28.08 29.62
C LEU A 3 31.63 28.35 28.20
N PHE A 4 32.26 27.77 27.18
CA PHE A 4 32.10 27.94 25.72
C PHE A 4 30.73 27.54 25.13
N GLY A 5 30.40 28.06 23.93
CA GLY A 5 29.36 27.48 23.05
C GLY A 5 29.04 28.32 21.82
N GLY A 6 29.90 28.29 20.79
CA GLY A 6 29.62 28.89 19.48
C GLY A 6 28.76 27.98 18.60
N SER A 7 27.85 28.57 17.82
CA SER A 7 27.19 27.90 16.70
C SER A 7 27.24 28.85 15.49
N SER A 8 27.66 28.31 14.36
CA SER A 8 27.94 29.00 13.10
C SER A 8 27.18 28.32 11.95
N GLY A 9 26.70 29.14 11.00
CA GLY A 9 26.31 28.76 9.62
C GLY A 9 24.87 28.23 9.49
N SER A 10 23.89 28.96 8.94
CA SER A 10 23.68 29.41 7.54
C SER A 10 23.21 28.31 6.59
N ASP A 11 22.04 28.53 5.98
CA ASP A 11 21.54 28.14 4.63
C ASP A 11 20.10 27.59 4.70
N SER A 12 19.15 27.82 3.79
CA SER A 12 18.77 28.83 2.80
C SER A 12 17.51 28.25 2.13
N LYS A 13 16.40 29.02 1.99
CA LYS A 13 15.32 29.00 0.95
C LYS A 13 14.78 27.64 0.42
N SER A 14 13.52 27.41 0.06
CA SER A 14 12.34 28.22 -0.23
C SER A 14 11.21 27.24 -0.58
N SER A 15 10.01 27.52 -0.08
CA SER A 15 8.65 27.29 -0.62
C SER A 15 8.41 26.30 -1.78
N GLY A 16 7.46 25.38 -1.56
CA GLY A 16 6.69 24.70 -2.61
C GLY A 16 6.01 23.42 -2.10
N ASP A 17 4.89 23.53 -1.37
CA ASP A 17 4.15 22.39 -0.82
C ASP A 17 3.51 21.53 -1.93
N THR A 18 4.17 20.43 -2.31
CA THR A 18 3.53 19.28 -2.95
C THR A 18 3.08 18.32 -1.85
N LEU A 19 1.78 18.17 -1.66
CA LEU A 19 1.20 17.20 -0.73
C LEU A 19 1.45 15.78 -1.29
N ASP A 20 2.50 15.12 -0.81
CA ASP A 20 2.85 13.74 -1.17
C ASP A 20 2.04 12.75 -0.31
N LEU A 21 1.47 11.73 -0.96
CA LEU A 21 0.62 10.69 -0.38
C LEU A 21 1.47 9.59 0.30
N SER A 22 2.65 9.93 0.82
CA SER A 22 3.64 9.01 1.39
C SER A 22 3.54 8.80 2.90
N ASP A 23 2.83 9.64 3.66
CA ASP A 23 2.86 9.62 5.13
C ASP A 23 1.93 8.58 5.80
N GLY A 24 1.81 7.37 5.23
CA GLY A 24 0.77 6.42 5.63
C GLY A 24 1.13 4.93 5.74
N TRP A 25 2.40 4.54 5.92
CA TRP A 25 2.75 3.17 6.35
C TRP A 25 4.13 3.15 7.01
N ASP A 26 4.19 3.25 8.34
CA ASP A 26 5.43 3.07 9.09
C ASP A 26 5.36 1.82 9.99
N SER A 27 6.34 0.93 9.84
CA SER A 27 7.06 0.38 10.99
C SER A 27 8.30 -0.39 10.52
N SER A 28 9.39 0.39 10.43
CA SER A 28 10.74 0.06 10.88
C SER A 28 11.70 -0.77 10.00
N ASP A 29 12.67 -0.01 9.45
CA ASP A 29 14.07 -0.30 9.10
C ASP A 29 14.39 -1.25 7.93
N SER A 30 15.26 -0.90 6.96
CA SER A 30 16.10 0.29 6.81
C SER A 30 16.60 0.40 5.36
N LYS A 31 16.72 1.65 4.90
CA LYS A 31 17.31 2.11 3.62
C LYS A 31 16.53 1.77 2.36
N LEU A 32 15.79 2.76 1.86
CA LEU A 32 16.05 3.38 0.56
C LEU A 32 15.01 4.48 0.33
N SER A 33 15.45 5.72 0.38
CA SER A 33 14.79 6.81 -0.33
C SER A 33 15.86 7.54 -1.12
N ASN A 34 15.92 7.26 -2.43
CA ASN A 34 15.93 8.35 -3.38
C ASN A 34 15.26 7.91 -4.68
N SER A 35 14.43 8.81 -5.17
CA SER A 35 13.64 8.70 -6.39
C SER A 35 14.52 8.78 -7.64
N SER A 36 13.94 8.24 -8.72
CA SER A 36 14.32 8.43 -10.12
C SER A 36 15.38 7.47 -10.69
N PHE A 37 14.89 6.57 -11.54
CA PHE A 37 15.45 6.26 -12.86
C PHE A 37 16.67 7.11 -13.24
N SER A 38 17.87 6.62 -12.91
CA SER A 38 19.16 6.91 -13.57
C SER A 38 20.25 6.11 -12.86
N GLY A 39 20.82 5.11 -13.53
CA GLY A 39 22.00 4.39 -13.03
C GLY A 39 21.87 2.88 -13.14
N MET A 40 22.02 2.35 -14.35
CA MET A 40 22.48 0.98 -14.56
C MET A 40 23.95 0.94 -14.14
N GLU A 41 24.29 0.37 -12.98
CA GLU A 41 25.62 -0.05 -12.48
C GLU A 41 25.43 -0.46 -11.01
N ASP A 42 25.32 -1.74 -10.64
CA ASP A 42 26.44 -2.65 -10.40
C ASP A 42 25.93 -4.12 -10.36
N PHE A 43 26.37 -4.93 -11.33
CA PHE A 43 26.03 -6.36 -11.48
C PHE A 43 27.08 -7.19 -10.75
N GLY A 44 27.01 -7.22 -9.41
CA GLY A 44 27.98 -7.95 -8.57
C GLY A 44 27.39 -9.06 -7.71
N ASP A 45 26.18 -8.89 -7.18
CA ASP A 45 25.53 -9.81 -6.22
C ASP A 45 23.99 -9.77 -6.29
N SER A 46 23.46 -9.26 -7.40
CA SER A 46 22.07 -8.76 -7.49
C SER A 46 21.05 -9.77 -7.99
N SER A 47 21.45 -10.99 -8.40
CA SER A 47 20.50 -11.96 -8.99
C SER A 47 19.54 -12.56 -7.97
N MET A 48 19.98 -12.77 -6.73
CA MET A 48 19.15 -13.34 -5.66
C MET A 48 18.20 -12.28 -5.07
N ASP A 49 18.66 -11.03 -4.97
CA ASP A 49 17.86 -9.89 -4.48
C ASP A 49 16.84 -9.37 -5.50
N ILE A 50 17.15 -9.44 -6.81
CA ILE A 50 16.16 -9.11 -7.85
C ILE A 50 15.01 -10.12 -7.82
N GLN A 51 15.28 -11.40 -7.58
CA GLN A 51 14.24 -12.44 -7.56
C GLN A 51 13.25 -12.23 -6.40
N THR A 52 13.74 -11.88 -5.22
CA THR A 52 12.91 -11.58 -4.03
C THR A 52 12.20 -10.24 -4.16
N PHE A 53 12.87 -9.24 -4.73
CA PHE A 53 12.29 -7.94 -5.05
C PHE A 53 11.11 -8.08 -6.03
N VAL A 54 11.29 -8.81 -7.13
CA VAL A 54 10.24 -9.04 -8.12
C VAL A 54 9.03 -9.76 -7.50
N GLN A 55 9.25 -10.74 -6.62
CA GLN A 55 8.16 -11.44 -5.92
C GLN A 55 7.38 -10.50 -4.99
N THR A 56 8.08 -9.61 -4.29
CA THR A 56 7.47 -8.65 -3.37
C THR A 56 6.65 -7.60 -4.12
N GLU A 57 7.20 -7.04 -5.20
CA GLU A 57 6.49 -6.08 -6.05
C GLU A 57 5.27 -6.70 -6.74
N GLN A 58 5.36 -7.97 -7.16
CA GLN A 58 4.21 -8.70 -7.70
C GLN A 58 3.09 -8.86 -6.66
N GLN A 59 3.43 -9.24 -5.42
CA GLN A 59 2.44 -9.34 -4.36
C GLN A 59 1.79 -7.99 -4.07
N ARG A 60 2.57 -6.91 -4.10
CA ARG A 60 2.08 -5.54 -3.95
C ARG A 60 1.07 -5.19 -5.04
N GLN A 61 1.40 -5.44 -6.31
CA GLN A 61 0.50 -5.17 -7.43
C GLN A 61 -0.81 -5.95 -7.31
N GLN A 62 -0.74 -7.23 -6.92
CA GLN A 62 -1.93 -8.06 -6.71
C GLN A 62 -2.86 -7.47 -5.63
N ILE A 63 -2.29 -7.00 -4.52
CA ILE A 63 -3.08 -6.35 -3.45
C ILE A 63 -3.72 -5.06 -3.98
N MET A 64 -2.98 -4.23 -4.72
CA MET A 64 -3.53 -3.01 -5.30
C MET A 64 -4.69 -3.29 -6.24
N GLU A 65 -4.60 -4.34 -7.07
CA GLU A 65 -5.71 -4.77 -7.91
C GLU A 65 -6.94 -5.19 -7.09
N GLN A 66 -6.75 -5.92 -5.98
CA GLN A 66 -7.86 -6.26 -5.06
C GLN A 66 -8.47 -5.02 -4.40
N VAL A 67 -7.65 -4.03 -4.03
CA VAL A 67 -8.13 -2.76 -3.47
C VAL A 67 -8.96 -2.00 -4.50
N HIS A 68 -8.52 -1.92 -5.76
CA HIS A 68 -9.30 -1.31 -6.83
C HIS A 68 -10.64 -2.02 -7.02
N LYS A 69 -10.65 -3.35 -6.98
CA LYS A 69 -11.88 -4.15 -7.08
C LYS A 69 -12.83 -3.93 -5.91
N LEU A 70 -12.30 -3.87 -4.68
CA LEU A 70 -13.05 -3.52 -3.47
C LEU A 70 -13.70 -2.14 -3.62
N ASN A 71 -12.92 -1.15 -4.05
CA ASN A 71 -13.40 0.21 -4.27
C ASN A 71 -14.51 0.24 -5.31
N ASP A 72 -14.35 -0.42 -6.46
CA ASP A 72 -15.37 -0.44 -7.52
C ASP A 72 -16.70 -1.04 -7.06
N VAL A 73 -16.64 -2.13 -6.29
CA VAL A 73 -17.84 -2.82 -5.78
C VAL A 73 -18.50 -1.98 -4.70
N CYS A 74 -17.75 -1.54 -3.69
CA CYS A 74 -18.32 -0.80 -2.56
C CYS A 74 -18.77 0.60 -2.96
N TRP A 75 -18.12 1.23 -3.95
CA TRP A 75 -18.57 2.48 -4.53
C TRP A 75 -19.95 2.34 -5.16
N LYS A 76 -20.15 1.33 -6.01
CA LYS A 76 -21.45 1.07 -6.67
C LYS A 76 -22.56 0.72 -5.67
N MET A 77 -22.23 0.05 -4.57
CA MET A 77 -23.20 -0.39 -3.57
C MET A 77 -23.59 0.72 -2.59
N CYS A 78 -22.64 1.57 -2.18
CA CYS A 78 -22.83 2.50 -1.06
C CYS A 78 -22.94 3.97 -1.47
N VAL A 79 -22.42 4.37 -2.64
CA VAL A 79 -22.35 5.77 -3.05
C VAL A 79 -23.36 6.06 -4.15
N THR A 80 -24.43 6.78 -3.80
CA THR A 80 -25.50 7.16 -4.73
C THR A 80 -25.28 8.56 -5.33
N SER A 81 -24.68 9.47 -4.56
CA SER A 81 -24.42 10.85 -4.97
C SER A 81 -23.12 11.33 -4.36
N VAL A 82 -22.35 12.11 -5.12
CA VAL A 82 -21.11 12.71 -4.64
C VAL A 82 -21.43 14.03 -3.93
N SER A 83 -21.00 14.17 -2.68
CA SER A 83 -21.15 15.38 -1.86
C SER A 83 -19.77 15.82 -1.35
N SER A 84 -19.68 16.99 -0.72
CA SER A 84 -18.45 17.49 -0.10
C SER A 84 -17.98 16.63 1.08
N SER A 85 -18.87 15.82 1.67
CA SER A 85 -18.55 14.87 2.72
C SER A 85 -19.38 13.59 2.59
N LEU A 86 -18.88 12.51 3.18
CA LEU A 86 -19.65 11.28 3.33
C LEU A 86 -20.67 11.46 4.46
N GLY A 87 -21.93 11.09 4.20
CA GLY A 87 -22.95 10.98 5.23
C GLY A 87 -22.76 9.72 6.08
N SER A 88 -23.24 9.73 7.33
CA SER A 88 -23.08 8.61 8.28
C SER A 88 -23.56 7.25 7.77
N ARG A 89 -24.61 7.24 6.95
CA ARG A 89 -25.13 6.02 6.29
C ARG A 89 -24.15 5.47 5.26
N THR A 90 -23.54 6.33 4.45
CA THR A 90 -22.57 5.93 3.42
C THR A 90 -21.28 5.43 4.07
N GLU A 91 -20.81 6.12 5.12
CA GLU A 91 -19.66 5.68 5.91
C GLU A 91 -19.89 4.28 6.51
N SER A 92 -21.01 4.09 7.21
CA SER A 92 -21.37 2.78 7.79
C SER A 92 -21.50 1.71 6.70
N CYS A 93 -22.06 2.04 5.54
CA CYS A 93 -22.17 1.11 4.41
C CYS A 93 -20.80 0.70 3.89
N LEU A 94 -19.87 1.63 3.69
CA LEU A 94 -18.53 1.34 3.17
C LEU A 94 -17.72 0.44 4.11
N THR A 95 -17.79 0.69 5.44
CA THR A 95 -17.17 -0.18 6.44
C THR A 95 -17.71 -1.61 6.34
N ASN A 96 -19.03 -1.76 6.38
CA ASN A 96 -19.67 -3.08 6.28
C ASN A 96 -19.41 -3.75 4.94
N CYS A 97 -19.43 -3.01 3.83
CA CYS A 97 -19.18 -3.54 2.49
C CYS A 97 -17.78 -4.14 2.39
N THR A 98 -16.78 -3.41 2.88
CA THR A 98 -15.37 -3.83 2.81
C THR A 98 -15.13 -5.08 3.64
N GLU A 99 -15.59 -5.09 4.90
CA GLU A 99 -15.49 -6.26 5.79
C GLU A 99 -16.18 -7.49 5.19
N ARG A 100 -17.41 -7.33 4.68
CA ARG A 100 -18.19 -8.43 4.11
C ARG A 100 -17.58 -8.96 2.81
N PHE A 101 -17.00 -8.09 1.98
CA PHE A 101 -16.37 -8.52 0.73
C PHE A 101 -15.14 -9.38 0.99
N VAL A 102 -14.28 -8.96 1.93
CA VAL A 102 -13.08 -9.72 2.30
C VAL A 102 -13.48 -11.08 2.91
N ASP A 103 -14.40 -11.09 3.87
CA ASP A 103 -14.92 -12.32 4.49
C ASP A 103 -15.46 -13.30 3.44
N THR A 104 -16.29 -12.80 2.52
CA THR A 104 -16.95 -13.62 1.51
C THR A 104 -15.95 -14.16 0.49
N THR A 105 -15.00 -13.33 0.05
CA THR A 105 -13.96 -13.74 -0.91
C THR A 105 -13.07 -14.84 -0.31
N LEU A 106 -12.69 -14.71 0.96
CA LEU A 106 -11.92 -15.73 1.67
C LEU A 106 -12.71 -17.02 1.81
N LEU A 107 -13.98 -16.94 2.25
CA LEU A 107 -14.85 -18.10 2.41
C LEU A 107 -15.01 -18.86 1.10
N ILE A 108 -15.30 -18.16 -0.01
CA ILE A 108 -15.46 -18.76 -1.33
C ILE A 108 -14.18 -19.47 -1.76
N THR A 109 -13.03 -18.80 -1.62
CA THR A 109 -11.72 -19.35 -1.98
C THR A 109 -11.40 -20.60 -1.17
N GLN A 110 -11.65 -20.60 0.14
CA GLN A 110 -11.46 -21.76 1.00
C GLN A 110 -12.34 -22.94 0.59
N ARG A 111 -13.59 -22.69 0.20
CA ARG A 111 -14.49 -23.76 -0.28
C ARG A 111 -13.99 -24.37 -1.59
N PHE A 112 -13.54 -23.55 -2.54
CA PHE A 112 -12.96 -24.07 -3.77
C PHE A 112 -11.69 -24.88 -3.53
N ALA A 113 -10.80 -24.42 -2.62
CA ALA A 113 -9.62 -25.17 -2.25
C ALA A 113 -9.96 -26.54 -1.65
N GLN A 114 -10.93 -26.60 -0.72
CA GLN A 114 -11.42 -27.86 -0.13
C GLN A 114 -11.97 -28.83 -1.19
N LEU A 115 -12.74 -28.32 -2.15
CA LEU A 115 -13.30 -29.13 -3.24
C LEU A 115 -12.21 -29.64 -4.18
N ALA A 116 -11.24 -28.80 -4.55
CA ALA A 116 -10.13 -29.18 -5.41
C ALA A 116 -9.28 -30.30 -4.78
N SER A 117 -8.94 -30.18 -3.48
CA SER A 117 -8.21 -31.23 -2.76
C SER A 117 -8.98 -32.56 -2.71
N LYS A 118 -10.31 -32.51 -2.61
CA LYS A 118 -11.16 -33.72 -2.61
C LYS A 118 -11.23 -34.40 -3.97
N MET A 119 -11.16 -33.65 -5.07
CA MET A 119 -11.17 -34.20 -6.43
C MET A 119 -9.84 -34.86 -6.82
N GLN A 120 -8.73 -34.47 -6.21
CA GLN A 120 -7.39 -34.99 -6.53
C GLN A 120 -7.03 -36.28 -5.76
N GLY A 121 -7.90 -36.73 -4.85
CA GLY A 121 -7.74 -37.92 -4.01
C GLY A 121 -8.50 -39.18 -4.47
N ASN A 122 -8.92 -39.25 -5.74
CA ASN A 122 -9.54 -40.41 -6.39
C ASN A 122 -8.99 -40.58 -7.82
#